data_AF-A0A2E3BZN0-F1
#
_entry.id   AF-A0A2E3BZN0-F1
#
_cell.length_a   1.000
_cell.length_b   1.000
_cell.length_c   1.000
_cell.angle_alpha   90.00
_cell.angle_beta   90.00
_cell.angle_gamma   90.00
#
_symmetry.space_group_name_H-M   'P 1'
#
loop_
_entity.id
_entity.type
_entity.pdbx_description
1 polymer ?
#
loop_
_entity_poly.entity_id
_entity_poly.type
_entity_poly.pdbx_seq_one_letter_code
_entity_poly.pdbx_strand_id
1 'polypeptide(L)'
;MVIICKEIIIYILLINQIFLLDSITMDESQFVDESGKFNIKKFNKDFDEFKLNRRLEAREKEKSKLAELAKKPEEKPFYKYSIGETFIATKDVWFELLDDLLQGKYNAETFTQGYRPYFIGLTLVVIGIIIILYQYLFNLDEKKQITPKIKLSLDME
;
A
#
# COMPACT_ATOMS: atom_id res chain seq x y z
N MET A 1 -4.98 12.89 -35.49
CA MET A 1 -3.60 12.83 -34.96
C MET A 1 -3.41 11.72 -33.92
N VAL A 2 -4.34 11.50 -32.97
CA VAL A 2 -4.23 10.47 -31.92
C VAL A 2 -4.21 9.01 -32.44
N ILE A 3 -4.84 8.73 -33.57
CA ILE A 3 -4.93 7.38 -34.15
C ILE A 3 -3.55 6.89 -34.64
N ILE A 4 -2.75 7.77 -35.24
CA ILE A 4 -1.43 7.44 -35.80
C ILE A 4 -0.44 7.06 -34.69
N CYS A 5 -0.56 7.67 -33.50
CA CYS A 5 0.28 7.32 -32.35
C CYS A 5 0.04 5.90 -31.82
N LYS A 6 -1.20 5.38 -31.88
CA LYS A 6 -1.50 4.03 -31.38
C LYS A 6 -0.88 2.94 -32.25
N GLU A 7 -0.90 3.10 -33.57
CA GLU A 7 -0.33 2.08 -34.48
C GLU A 7 1.19 1.99 -34.38
N ILE A 8 1.87 3.13 -34.23
CA ILE A 8 3.33 3.17 -34.06
C ILE A 8 3.75 2.44 -32.77
N ILE A 9 3.01 2.63 -31.67
CA ILE A 9 3.30 1.95 -30.40
C ILE A 9 3.14 0.42 -30.53
N ILE A 10 2.11 -0.04 -31.26
CA ILE A 10 1.87 -1.46 -31.49
C ILE A 10 3.00 -2.09 -32.33
N TYR A 11 3.46 -1.40 -33.38
CA TYR A 11 4.59 -1.86 -34.20
C TYR A 11 5.89 -1.96 -33.40
N ILE A 12 6.17 -0.98 -32.53
CA ILE A 12 7.36 -1.02 -31.66
C ILE A 12 7.29 -2.21 -30.68
N LEU A 13 6.11 -2.48 -30.11
CA LEU A 13 5.91 -3.63 -29.22
C LEU A 13 6.09 -4.96 -29.94
N LEU A 14 5.60 -5.09 -31.18
CA LEU A 14 5.76 -6.29 -32.01
C LEU A 14 7.21 -6.53 -32.41
N ILE A 15 7.94 -5.48 -32.81
CA ILE A 15 9.36 -5.59 -33.17
C ILE A 15 10.20 -6.05 -31.97
N ASN A 16 9.91 -5.52 -30.77
CA ASN A 16 10.58 -5.96 -29.54
C ASN A 16 10.29 -7.43 -29.20
N GLN A 17 9.06 -7.90 -29.43
CA GLN A 17 8.69 -9.31 -29.22
C GLN A 17 9.45 -10.24 -30.18
N ILE A 18 9.58 -9.85 -31.45
CA ILE A 18 10.31 -10.62 -32.46
C ILE A 18 11.82 -10.68 -32.14
N PHE A 19 12.41 -9.56 -31.75
CA PHE A 19 13.84 -9.51 -31.39
C PHE A 19 14.17 -10.37 -30.15
N LEU A 20 13.24 -10.47 -29.20
CA LEU A 20 13.39 -11.36 -28.04
C LEU A 20 13.32 -12.85 -28.43
N LEU A 21 12.57 -13.22 -29.46
CA LEU A 21 12.45 -14.61 -29.92
C LEU A 21 13.73 -15.10 -30.61
N ASP A 22 14.42 -14.26 -31.39
CA ASP A 22 15.67 -14.63 -32.06
C ASP A 22 16.80 -14.94 -31.06
N SER A 23 16.82 -14.28 -29.90
CA SER A 23 17.81 -14.50 -28.86
C SER A 23 17.72 -15.86 -28.14
N ILE A 24 16.68 -16.66 -28.43
CA ILE A 24 16.42 -17.95 -27.76
C ILE A 24 16.90 -19.14 -28.62
N THR A 25 17.27 -18.92 -29.88
CA THR A 25 17.80 -20.00 -30.72
C THR A 25 19.20 -20.39 -30.26
N MET A 26 19.31 -21.49 -29.51
CA MET A 26 20.60 -22.08 -29.18
C MET A 26 21.20 -22.67 -30.44
N ASP A 27 22.38 -22.17 -30.82
CA ASP A 27 23.16 -22.67 -31.95
C ASP A 27 23.49 -24.15 -31.74
N GLU A 28 22.85 -25.06 -32.47
CA GLU A 28 23.05 -26.51 -32.33
C GLU A 28 24.48 -26.95 -32.66
N SER A 29 25.24 -26.14 -33.41
CA SER A 29 26.61 -26.46 -33.82
C SER A 29 27.59 -26.57 -32.65
N GLN A 30 27.28 -25.94 -31.51
CA GLN A 30 28.15 -25.94 -30.33
C GLN A 30 28.23 -27.29 -29.59
N PHE A 31 27.32 -28.22 -29.91
CA PHE A 31 27.25 -29.55 -29.27
C PHE A 31 27.75 -30.69 -30.16
N VAL A 32 28.30 -30.39 -31.33
CA VAL A 32 28.80 -31.39 -32.28
C VAL A 32 30.32 -31.48 -32.18
N ASP A 33 30.87 -32.66 -31.93
CA ASP A 33 32.32 -32.89 -31.91
C ASP A 33 32.90 -32.86 -33.34
N GLU A 34 34.24 -32.82 -33.48
CA GLU A 34 34.94 -32.86 -34.79
C GLU A 34 34.53 -34.04 -35.69
N SER A 35 33.95 -35.09 -35.11
CA SER A 35 33.43 -36.27 -35.80
C SER A 35 31.99 -36.13 -36.34
N GLY A 36 31.35 -34.97 -36.17
CA GLY A 36 29.95 -34.75 -36.54
C GLY A 36 28.94 -35.42 -35.59
N LYS A 37 29.39 -35.94 -34.44
CA LYS A 37 28.52 -36.60 -33.45
C LYS A 37 28.19 -35.65 -32.30
N PHE A 38 26.97 -35.76 -31.79
CA PHE A 38 26.49 -34.98 -30.65
C PHE A 38 27.19 -35.37 -29.34
N ASN A 39 27.76 -34.40 -28.64
CA ASN A 39 28.45 -34.57 -27.37
C ASN A 39 27.49 -34.46 -26.18
N ILE A 40 26.94 -35.60 -25.78
CA ILE A 40 25.98 -35.71 -24.66
C ILE A 40 26.56 -35.15 -23.35
N LYS A 41 27.87 -35.32 -23.10
CA LYS A 41 28.48 -34.86 -21.84
C LYS A 41 28.53 -33.33 -21.78
N LYS A 42 28.90 -32.68 -22.89
CA LYS A 42 28.91 -31.21 -22.99
C LYS A 42 27.50 -30.65 -22.84
N PHE A 43 26.54 -31.22 -23.57
CA PHE A 43 25.14 -30.82 -23.46
C PHE A 43 24.59 -30.92 -22.03
N ASN A 44 24.78 -32.06 -21.35
CA ASN A 44 24.26 -32.23 -19.99
C ASN A 44 24.86 -31.21 -19.01
N LYS A 45 26.17 -30.92 -19.14
CA LYS A 45 26.84 -29.91 -18.32
C LYS A 45 26.26 -28.52 -18.56
N ASP A 46 26.14 -28.10 -19.83
CA ASP A 46 25.63 -26.78 -20.19
C ASP A 46 24.14 -26.64 -19.83
N PHE A 47 23.37 -27.72 -19.93
CA PHE A 47 21.97 -27.78 -19.52
C PHE A 47 21.80 -27.64 -18.00
N ASP A 48 22.64 -28.31 -17.21
CA ASP A 48 22.64 -28.19 -15.75
C ASP A 48 23.03 -26.78 -15.30
N GLU A 49 24.03 -26.18 -15.96
CA GLU A 49 24.45 -24.79 -15.73
C GLU A 49 23.33 -23.81 -16.09
N PHE A 50 22.69 -23.97 -17.24
CA PHE A 50 21.53 -23.18 -17.65
C PHE A 50 20.39 -23.28 -16.63
N LYS A 51 20.08 -24.48 -16.15
CA LYS A 51 19.04 -24.72 -15.15
C LYS A 51 19.38 -24.05 -13.81
N LEU A 52 20.65 -24.06 -13.41
CA LEU A 52 21.12 -23.37 -12.22
C LEU A 52 20.98 -21.85 -12.38
N ASN A 53 21.43 -21.30 -13.51
CA ASN A 53 21.37 -19.87 -13.80
C ASN A 53 19.92 -19.36 -13.82
N ARG A 54 19.00 -20.10 -14.45
CA ARG A 54 17.57 -19.77 -14.42
C ARG A 54 16.98 -19.71 -13.01
N ARG A 55 17.40 -20.62 -12.12
CA ARG A 55 16.97 -20.61 -10.72
C ARG A 55 17.54 -19.41 -9.96
N LEU A 56 18.79 -19.05 -10.23
CA LEU A 56 19.42 -17.88 -9.61
C LEU A 56 18.76 -16.58 -10.08
N GLU A 57 18.52 -16.42 -11.38
CA GLU A 57 17.79 -15.28 -11.94
C GLU A 57 16.39 -15.15 -11.33
N ALA A 58 15.66 -16.27 -11.20
CA ALA A 58 14.33 -16.27 -10.60
C ALA A 58 14.37 -15.79 -9.13
N ARG A 59 15.33 -16.32 -8.35
CA ARG A 59 15.54 -15.90 -6.95
C ARG A 59 15.93 -14.44 -6.84
N GLU A 60 16.76 -13.94 -7.75
CA GLU A 60 17.18 -12.54 -7.75
C GLU A 60 16.01 -11.60 -8.09
N LYS A 61 15.17 -11.97 -9.07
CA LYS A 61 13.93 -11.25 -9.39
C LYS A 61 12.93 -11.26 -8.24
N GLU A 62 12.82 -12.37 -7.52
CA GLU A 62 11.97 -12.44 -6.32
C GLU A 62 12.52 -11.54 -5.22
N LYS A 63 13.83 -11.57 -4.96
CA LYS A 63 14.49 -10.69 -4.00
C LYS A 63 14.33 -9.22 -4.36
N SER A 64 14.48 -8.85 -5.63
CA SER A 64 14.32 -7.46 -6.07
C SER A 64 12.88 -6.98 -5.88
N LYS A 65 11.88 -7.81 -6.22
CA LYS A 65 10.46 -7.51 -5.96
C LYS A 65 10.17 -7.36 -4.47
N LEU A 66 10.71 -8.24 -3.64
CA LEU A 66 10.56 -8.14 -2.18
C LEU A 66 11.20 -6.86 -1.64
N ALA A 67 12.37 -6.47 -2.17
CA ALA A 67 13.02 -5.22 -1.79
C ALA A 67 12.21 -3.99 -2.21
N GLU A 68 11.58 -4.00 -3.39
CA GLU A 68 10.68 -2.94 -3.84
C GLU A 68 9.44 -2.82 -2.94
N LEU A 69 8.83 -3.94 -2.55
CA LEU A 69 7.70 -3.96 -1.62
C LEU A 69 8.09 -3.58 -0.19
N ALA A 70 9.33 -3.85 0.21
CA ALA A 70 9.87 -3.49 1.51
C ALA A 70 10.30 -2.02 1.60
N LYS A 71 10.42 -1.30 0.46
CA LYS A 71 10.61 0.15 0.50
C LYS A 71 9.35 0.76 1.11
N LYS A 72 9.47 1.21 2.36
CA LYS A 72 8.42 2.00 3.01
C LYS A 72 8.06 3.18 2.09
N PRO A 73 6.77 3.46 1.89
CA PRO A 73 6.36 4.63 1.13
C PRO A 73 7.03 5.87 1.75
N GLU A 74 7.60 6.73 0.92
CA GLU A 74 8.22 7.96 1.40
C GLU A 74 7.20 8.73 2.25
N GLU A 75 7.60 9.09 3.48
CA GLU A 75 6.75 9.83 4.39
C GLU A 75 6.44 11.19 3.79
N LYS A 76 5.24 11.32 3.21
CA LYS A 76 4.75 12.61 2.73
C LYS A 76 4.55 13.52 3.95
N PRO A 77 4.86 14.81 3.84
CA PRO A 77 4.55 15.74 4.92
C PRO A 77 3.03 15.82 5.13
N PHE A 78 2.61 16.00 6.38
CA PHE A 78 1.21 15.81 6.82
C PHE A 78 0.16 16.60 6.01
N TYR A 79 0.51 17.78 5.52
CA TYR A 79 -0.40 18.65 4.76
C TYR A 79 -0.66 18.18 3.32
N LYS A 80 0.06 17.16 2.84
CA LYS A 80 -0.14 16.58 1.49
C LYS A 80 -1.03 15.35 1.49
N TYR A 81 -1.46 14.86 2.64
CA TYR A 81 -2.35 13.71 2.70
C TYR A 81 -3.77 14.10 2.27
N SER A 82 -4.34 13.31 1.36
CA SER A 82 -5.78 13.32 1.12
C SER A 82 -6.53 12.83 2.36
N ILE A 83 -7.82 13.16 2.48
CA ILE A 83 -8.66 12.74 3.62
C ILE A 83 -8.57 11.22 3.84
N GLY A 84 -8.64 10.43 2.76
CA GLY A 84 -8.53 8.97 2.82
C GLY A 84 -7.16 8.50 3.31
N GLU A 85 -6.07 9.07 2.80
CA GLU A 85 -4.72 8.74 3.27
C GLU A 85 -4.51 9.16 4.74
N THR A 86 -5.11 10.26 5.19
CA THR A 86 -5.07 10.68 6.61
C THR A 86 -5.70 9.64 7.52
N PHE A 87 -6.84 9.04 7.14
CA PHE A 87 -7.44 7.95 7.92
C PHE A 87 -6.56 6.71 7.99
N ILE A 88 -5.93 6.34 6.86
CA ILE A 88 -5.01 5.20 6.80
C ILE A 88 -3.80 5.47 7.72
N ALA A 89 -3.16 6.63 7.58
CA ALA A 89 -2.02 7.03 8.40
C ALA A 89 -2.37 7.09 9.89
N THR A 90 -3.57 7.60 10.22
CA THR A 90 -4.08 7.61 11.60
C THR A 90 -4.17 6.20 12.17
N LYS A 91 -4.76 5.26 11.41
CA LYS A 91 -4.87 3.85 11.79
C LYS A 91 -3.49 3.22 12.03
N ASP A 92 -2.55 3.46 11.11
CA ASP A 92 -1.21 2.88 11.18
C ASP A 92 -0.46 3.39 12.42
N VAL A 93 -0.55 4.68 12.72
CA VAL A 93 0.01 5.26 13.95
C VAL A 93 -0.58 4.63 15.21
N TRP A 94 -1.89 4.37 15.24
CA TRP A 94 -2.52 3.71 16.39
C TRP A 94 -2.03 2.27 16.58
N PHE A 95 -1.85 1.51 15.49
CA PHE A 95 -1.29 0.16 15.57
C PHE A 95 0.16 0.16 16.03
N GLU A 96 1.00 1.04 15.48
CA GLU A 96 2.38 1.16 15.93
C GLU A 96 2.48 1.53 17.41
N LEU A 97 1.64 2.48 17.85
CA LEU A 97 1.61 2.91 19.23
C LEU A 97 1.13 1.78 20.16
N LEU A 98 0.13 1.01 19.74
CA LEU A 98 -0.34 -0.14 20.48
C LEU A 98 0.71 -1.26 20.55
N ASP A 99 1.42 -1.53 19.45
CA ASP A 99 2.52 -2.49 19.40
C ASP A 99 3.69 -2.06 20.30
N ASP A 100 4.05 -0.78 20.30
CA ASP A 100 5.09 -0.24 21.19
C ASP A 100 4.67 -0.37 22.68
N LEU A 101 3.40 -0.12 23.01
CA LEU A 101 2.87 -0.32 24.35
C LEU A 101 2.85 -1.79 24.78
N LEU A 102 2.51 -2.71 23.87
CA LEU A 102 2.57 -4.16 24.12
C LEU A 102 4.00 -4.66 24.32
N GLN A 103 4.98 -4.02 23.66
CA GLN A 103 6.41 -4.28 23.87
C GLN A 103 6.95 -3.67 25.17
N GLY A 104 6.12 -2.97 25.96
CA GLY A 104 6.51 -2.34 27.22
C GLY A 104 7.28 -1.03 27.05
N LYS A 105 7.25 -0.40 25.87
CA LYS A 105 7.94 0.87 25.61
C LYS A 105 7.08 2.06 26.02
N TYR A 106 7.04 2.35 27.32
CA TYR A 106 6.24 3.45 27.90
C TYR A 106 6.96 4.81 27.93
N ASN A 107 8.01 4.99 27.14
CA ASN A 107 8.76 6.25 27.12
C ASN A 107 7.92 7.37 26.50
N ALA A 108 8.11 8.61 26.97
CA ALA A 108 7.46 9.78 26.38
C ALA A 108 7.78 9.94 24.89
N GLU A 109 8.98 9.49 24.48
CA GLU A 109 9.43 9.44 23.08
C GLU A 109 8.51 8.58 22.20
N THR A 110 7.94 7.50 22.72
CA THR A 110 7.01 6.63 21.98
C THR A 110 5.79 7.41 21.46
N PHE A 111 5.34 8.40 22.21
CA PHE A 111 4.17 9.22 21.89
C PHE A 111 4.50 10.46 21.04
N THR A 112 5.74 10.96 21.14
CA THR A 112 6.17 12.21 20.48
C THR A 112 7.00 11.99 19.22
N GLN A 113 7.33 10.74 18.88
CA GLN A 113 8.13 10.42 17.70
C GLN A 113 7.41 10.75 16.39
N GLY A 114 8.09 11.54 15.53
CA GLY A 114 7.62 11.86 14.18
C GLY A 114 6.29 12.61 14.16
N TYR A 115 5.33 12.13 13.37
CA TYR A 115 4.00 12.73 13.22
C TYR A 115 2.93 12.15 14.15
N ARG A 116 3.30 11.19 15.03
CA ARG A 116 2.39 10.56 15.99
C ARG A 116 1.55 11.56 16.81
N PRO A 117 2.10 12.65 17.38
CA PRO A 117 1.29 13.57 18.19
C PRO A 117 0.19 14.27 17.38
N TYR A 118 0.41 14.50 16.07
CA TYR A 118 -0.60 15.09 15.21
C TYR A 118 -1.82 14.16 15.05
N PHE A 119 -1.60 12.88 14.77
CA PHE A 119 -2.67 11.91 14.58
C PHE A 119 -3.40 11.58 15.91
N ILE A 120 -2.67 11.55 17.02
CA ILE A 120 -3.28 11.44 18.37
C ILE A 120 -4.16 12.66 18.65
N GLY A 121 -3.67 13.88 18.37
CA GLY A 121 -4.48 15.09 18.50
C GLY A 121 -5.73 15.08 17.61
N LEU A 122 -5.58 14.66 16.35
CA LEU A 122 -6.69 14.53 15.40
C LEU A 122 -7.76 13.57 15.92
N THR A 123 -7.37 12.43 16.46
CA THR A 123 -8.31 11.45 17.00
C THR A 123 -9.05 11.94 18.23
N LEU A 124 -8.40 12.70 19.11
CA LEU A 124 -9.08 13.36 20.24
C LEU A 124 -10.14 14.36 19.76
N VAL A 125 -9.84 15.15 18.72
CA VAL A 125 -10.81 16.08 18.12
C VAL A 125 -12.01 15.31 17.53
N VAL A 126 -11.77 14.23 16.79
CA VAL A 126 -12.83 13.39 16.21
C VAL A 126 -13.71 12.78 17.30
N ILE A 127 -13.12 12.26 18.38
CA ILE A 127 -13.86 11.72 19.53
C ILE A 127 -14.72 12.82 20.17
N GLY A 128 -14.18 14.03 20.35
CA GLY A 128 -14.94 15.16 20.88
C GLY A 128 -16.17 15.50 20.03
N ILE A 129 -16.01 15.53 18.70
CA ILE A 129 -17.12 15.74 17.75
C ILE A 129 -18.16 14.62 17.90
N ILE A 130 -17.75 13.35 17.99
CA ILE A 130 -18.65 12.22 18.17
C ILE A 130 -19.46 12.34 19.46
N ILE A 131 -18.82 12.74 20.57
CA ILE A 131 -19.51 12.93 21.86
C ILE A 131 -20.58 14.03 21.75
N ILE A 132 -20.25 15.15 21.13
CA ILE A 132 -21.20 16.25 20.92
C ILE A 132 -22.37 15.80 20.04
N LEU A 133 -22.08 15.10 18.94
CA LEU A 133 -23.12 14.54 18.06
C LEU A 133 -24.01 13.54 18.79
N TYR A 134 -23.43 12.68 19.62
CA TYR A 134 -24.17 11.74 20.45
C TYR A 134 -25.11 12.48 21.41
N GLN A 135 -24.61 13.46 22.15
CA GLN A 135 -25.45 14.27 23.04
C GLN A 135 -26.55 14.99 22.27
N TYR A 136 -26.26 15.54 21.09
CA TYR A 136 -27.26 16.19 20.27
C TYR A 136 -28.34 15.22 19.79
N LEU A 137 -27.97 14.04 19.29
CA LEU A 137 -28.93 13.07 18.77
C LEU A 137 -29.79 12.42 19.85
N PHE A 138 -29.23 12.16 21.04
CA PHE A 138 -29.91 11.41 22.10
C PHE A 138 -30.54 12.29 23.21
N ASN A 139 -30.14 13.56 23.37
CA ASN A 139 -30.75 14.48 24.38
C ASN A 139 -31.83 15.41 23.81
N LEU A 140 -32.29 15.21 22.57
CA LEU A 140 -33.37 16.02 21.98
C LEU A 140 -34.76 15.73 22.58
N ASP A 141 -34.96 14.56 23.21
CA ASP A 141 -36.28 14.14 23.71
C ASP A 141 -36.65 14.75 25.07
N GLU A 142 -35.69 15.21 25.88
CA GLU A 142 -35.99 15.72 27.23
C GLU A 142 -36.43 17.20 27.28
N LYS A 143 -36.19 17.99 26.23
CA LYS A 143 -36.48 19.44 26.24
C LYS A 143 -37.93 19.83 25.93
N LYS A 144 -38.86 18.88 25.76
CA LYS A 144 -40.23 19.18 25.26
C LYS A 144 -41.33 19.36 26.33
N GLN A 145 -41.02 19.35 27.64
CA GLN A 145 -42.06 19.38 28.69
C GLN A 145 -42.07 20.60 29.63
N ILE A 146 -41.33 21.68 29.35
CA ILE A 146 -41.39 22.92 30.15
C ILE A 146 -42.15 24.00 29.39
N THR A 147 -43.43 23.78 29.09
CA THR A 147 -44.36 24.90 28.90
C THR A 147 -44.95 25.24 30.27
N PRO A 148 -44.67 26.43 30.85
CA PRO A 148 -45.34 26.83 32.06
C PRO A 148 -46.83 26.93 31.77
N LYS A 149 -47.62 26.09 32.44
CA LYS A 149 -49.08 26.16 32.43
C LYS A 149 -49.46 27.48 33.13
N ILE A 150 -49.51 28.58 32.37
CA ILE A 150 -50.04 29.85 32.87
C ILE A 150 -51.53 29.59 33.14
N LYS A 151 -51.86 29.27 34.39
CA LYS A 151 -53.24 29.31 34.87
C LYS A 151 -53.60 30.79 34.98
N LEU A 152 -54.24 31.32 33.96
CA LEU A 152 -54.95 32.58 34.03
C LEU A 152 -56.25 32.32 34.82
N SER A 153 -56.20 32.42 36.15
CA SER A 153 -57.42 32.58 36.94
C SER A 153 -57.84 34.05 36.80
N LEU A 154 -58.77 34.30 35.88
CA LEU A 154 -59.54 35.54 35.88
C LEU A 154 -60.62 35.38 36.95
N ASP A 155 -60.29 35.82 38.17
CA ASP A 155 -61.32 36.13 39.15
C ASP A 155 -61.94 37.46 38.72
N MET A 156 -63.15 37.41 38.15
CA MET A 156 -64.03 38.58 38.06
C MET A 156 -65.03 38.48 39.21
N GLU A 157 -64.85 39.35 40.22
CA GLU A 157 -65.91 39.80 41.13
C GLU A 157 -66.91 40.72 40.39
#